data_AF-A0A9D0ZFX1-F1
#
_entry.id   AF-A0A9D0ZFX1-F1
#
_cell.length_a   1.000
_cell.length_b   1.000
_cell.length_c   1.000
_cell.angle_alpha   90.00
_cell.angle_beta   90.00
_cell.angle_gamma   90.00
#
_symmetry.space_group_name_H-M   'P 1'
#
loop_
_entity.id
_entity.type
_entity.pdbx_description
1 polymer ?
#
loop_
_entity_poly.entity_id
_entity_poly.type
_entity_poly.pdbx_seq_one_letter_code
_entity_poly.pdbx_strand_id
1 'polypeptide(L)'
;MNEEARERPARGGYAVISAAFVIDALWVIVFLVMLLAYPDLGLDSSREYGYESPVNPAVEAGFNFASRIMRYGNILAILYCAGRGRFNGREPLFPVESWAYYVCIVLMLAAVAAAAVFVESLDTYERVWMEMLPELGAAAAFIAFYLYGSAARRKLEVEGP
;
A
#
# COMPACT_ATOMS: atom_id res chain seq x y z
N MET A 1 29.36 25.94 -21.91
CA MET A 1 28.42 26.47 -20.90
C MET A 1 27.02 26.12 -21.38
N ASN A 2 26.49 24.97 -20.97
CA ASN A 2 25.13 24.50 -21.30
C ASN A 2 24.55 23.90 -20.02
N GLU A 3 24.04 24.76 -19.14
CA GLU A 3 23.39 24.38 -17.88
C GLU A 3 21.90 24.00 -18.05
N GLU A 4 21.39 24.01 -19.28
CA GLU A 4 19.96 23.79 -19.57
C GLU A 4 19.53 22.31 -19.63
N ALA A 5 20.46 21.37 -19.48
CA ALA A 5 20.15 19.92 -19.45
C ALA A 5 19.99 19.36 -18.03
N ARG A 6 19.75 20.20 -17.00
CA ARG A 6 19.15 19.72 -15.75
C ARG A 6 17.70 19.34 -16.06
N GLU A 7 17.51 18.10 -16.51
CA GLU A 7 16.21 17.46 -16.67
C GLU A 7 15.35 17.83 -15.46
N ARG A 8 14.30 18.63 -15.68
CA ARG A 8 13.29 18.90 -14.66
C ARG A 8 12.85 17.53 -14.14
N PRO A 9 12.91 17.26 -12.82
CA PRO A 9 12.48 15.97 -12.30
C PRO A 9 11.06 15.73 -12.78
N ALA A 10 10.84 14.57 -13.41
CA ALA A 10 9.62 14.24 -14.12
C ALA A 10 8.36 14.49 -13.27
N ARG A 11 7.77 15.70 -13.38
CA ARG A 11 6.66 16.17 -12.53
C ARG A 11 5.48 15.19 -12.50
N GLY A 12 5.23 14.51 -13.63
CA GLY A 12 4.17 13.50 -13.72
C GLY A 12 4.38 12.27 -12.85
N GLY A 13 5.62 11.86 -12.58
CA GLY A 13 5.90 10.69 -11.72
C GLY A 13 5.66 10.89 -10.26
N TYR A 14 6.20 12.00 -9.79
CA TYR A 14 6.02 12.40 -8.42
C TYR A 14 4.54 12.60 -8.11
N ALA A 15 3.77 13.20 -9.04
CA ALA A 15 2.32 13.34 -8.91
C ALA A 15 1.60 11.99 -8.77
N VAL A 16 1.94 11.00 -9.62
CA VAL A 16 1.32 9.66 -9.58
C VAL A 16 1.63 8.94 -8.26
N ILE A 17 2.89 8.96 -7.82
CA ILE A 17 3.29 8.30 -6.56
C ILE A 17 2.70 9.02 -5.34
N SER A 18 2.60 10.35 -5.38
CA SER A 18 1.92 11.11 -4.32
C SER A 18 0.43 10.82 -4.28
N ALA A 19 -0.21 10.60 -5.44
CA ALA A 19 -1.60 10.16 -5.49
C ALA A 19 -1.76 8.75 -4.89
N ALA A 20 -0.86 7.82 -5.20
CA ALA A 20 -0.85 6.48 -4.58
C ALA A 20 -0.73 6.56 -3.05
N PHE A 21 0.16 7.43 -2.54
CA PHE A 21 0.28 7.68 -1.10
C PHE A 21 -1.03 8.19 -0.48
N VAL A 22 -1.73 9.13 -1.13
CA VAL A 22 -3.02 9.64 -0.65
C VAL A 22 -4.08 8.53 -0.63
N ILE A 23 -4.12 7.69 -1.67
CA ILE A 23 -5.07 6.56 -1.73
C ILE A 23 -4.77 5.56 -0.61
N ASP A 24 -3.50 5.24 -0.34
CA ASP A 24 -3.11 4.37 0.77
C ASP A 24 -3.51 4.94 2.12
N ALA A 25 -3.30 6.24 2.34
CA ALA A 25 -3.73 6.91 3.58
C ALA A 25 -5.25 6.86 3.75
N LEU A 26 -6.02 7.07 2.67
CA LEU A 26 -7.48 6.92 2.69
C LEU A 26 -7.89 5.48 2.97
N TRP A 27 -7.17 4.48 2.44
CA TRP A 27 -7.45 3.07 2.68
C TRP A 27 -7.28 2.70 4.16
N VAL A 28 -6.24 3.22 4.82
CA VAL A 28 -6.06 3.07 6.28
C VAL A 28 -7.26 3.64 7.04
N ILE A 29 -7.78 4.80 6.63
CA ILE A 29 -8.96 5.40 7.26
C ILE A 29 -10.20 4.53 7.04
N VAL A 30 -10.42 4.05 5.82
CA VAL A 30 -11.55 3.14 5.49
C VAL A 30 -11.47 1.88 6.34
N PHE A 31 -10.29 1.27 6.47
CA PHE A 31 -10.08 0.12 7.33
C PHE A 31 -10.44 0.42 8.80
N LEU A 32 -9.98 1.55 9.35
CA LEU A 32 -10.29 1.93 10.74
C LEU A 32 -11.79 2.17 10.95
N VAL A 33 -12.47 2.81 9.98
CA VAL A 33 -13.91 3.00 10.02
C VAL A 33 -14.64 1.65 9.99
N MET A 34 -14.21 0.72 9.12
CA MET A 34 -14.80 -0.62 9.05
C MET A 34 -14.60 -1.39 10.36
N LEU A 35 -13.39 -1.37 10.92
CA LEU A 35 -13.06 -2.01 12.19
C LEU A 35 -13.91 -1.48 13.37
N LEU A 36 -14.14 -0.16 13.43
CA LEU A 36 -14.82 0.48 14.56
C LEU A 36 -16.34 0.57 14.41
N ALA A 37 -16.82 0.94 13.23
CA ALA A 37 -18.24 1.18 12.99
C ALA A 37 -18.99 -0.10 12.59
N TYR A 38 -18.29 -1.05 11.97
CA TYR A 38 -18.89 -2.29 11.46
C TYR A 38 -18.01 -3.50 11.79
N PRO A 39 -17.72 -3.77 13.08
CA PRO A 39 -16.83 -4.86 13.46
C PRO A 39 -17.35 -6.21 12.96
N ASP A 40 -18.67 -6.37 12.84
CA ASP A 40 -19.35 -7.61 12.44
C ASP A 40 -19.65 -7.69 10.94
N LEU A 41 -19.18 -6.72 10.13
CA LEU A 41 -19.34 -6.73 8.68
C LEU A 41 -18.57 -7.93 8.08
N GLY A 42 -19.24 -8.76 7.29
CA GLY A 42 -18.63 -9.91 6.63
C GLY A 42 -18.65 -11.20 7.41
N LEU A 43 -19.32 -11.25 8.58
CA LEU A 43 -19.69 -12.53 9.16
C LEU A 43 -20.67 -13.21 8.23
N ASP A 44 -20.30 -14.39 7.74
CA ASP A 44 -21.23 -15.25 7.03
C ASP A 44 -22.35 -15.71 7.96
N SER A 45 -23.55 -15.84 7.40
CA SER A 45 -24.69 -16.36 8.16
C SER A 45 -24.38 -17.79 8.61
N SER A 46 -24.33 -18.02 9.92
CA SER A 46 -24.08 -19.34 10.48
C SER A 46 -25.33 -19.86 11.17
N ARG A 47 -25.86 -20.98 10.65
CA ARG A 47 -26.92 -21.74 11.33
C ARG A 47 -26.46 -22.31 12.66
N GLU A 48 -25.17 -22.61 12.80
CA GLU A 48 -24.58 -23.19 14.01
C GLU A 48 -24.52 -22.17 15.15
N TYR A 49 -24.23 -20.90 14.83
CA TYR A 49 -24.16 -19.80 15.81
C TYR A 49 -25.41 -18.92 15.86
N GLY A 50 -26.43 -19.23 15.05
CA GLY A 50 -27.76 -18.59 15.12
C GLY A 50 -27.81 -17.13 14.70
N TYR A 51 -26.86 -16.66 13.88
CA TYR A 51 -26.79 -15.28 13.40
C TYR A 51 -26.91 -15.22 11.87
N GLU A 52 -27.71 -14.27 11.40
CA GLU A 52 -27.84 -13.92 9.98
C GLU A 52 -27.08 -12.62 9.69
N SER A 53 -26.28 -12.62 8.62
CA SER A 53 -25.51 -11.45 8.23
C SER A 53 -26.43 -10.32 7.72
N PRO A 54 -26.33 -9.10 8.27
CA PRO A 54 -27.13 -7.97 7.81
C PRO A 54 -26.58 -7.32 6.53
N VAL A 55 -25.49 -7.82 5.96
CA VAL A 55 -24.71 -7.13 4.93
C VAL A 55 -24.90 -7.76 3.56
N ASN A 56 -25.07 -6.91 2.55
CA ASN A 56 -25.20 -7.33 1.16
C ASN A 56 -23.86 -7.89 0.62
N PRO A 57 -23.82 -9.11 0.05
CA PRO A 57 -22.62 -9.72 -0.53
C PRO A 57 -21.92 -8.87 -1.61
N ALA A 58 -22.66 -7.96 -2.27
CA ALA A 58 -22.07 -7.04 -3.26
C ALA A 58 -21.10 -6.03 -2.61
N VAL A 59 -21.32 -5.67 -1.35
CA VAL A 59 -20.46 -4.74 -0.60
C VAL A 59 -19.12 -5.41 -0.31
N GLU A 60 -19.16 -6.65 0.17
CA GLU A 60 -17.98 -7.49 0.43
C GLU A 60 -17.16 -7.71 -0.85
N ALA A 61 -17.80 -8.12 -1.96
CA ALA A 61 -17.12 -8.27 -3.24
C ALA A 61 -16.44 -6.98 -3.71
N GLY A 62 -17.07 -5.82 -3.48
CA GLY A 62 -16.49 -4.50 -3.77
C GLY A 62 -15.25 -4.19 -2.95
N PHE A 63 -15.27 -4.49 -1.64
CA PHE A 63 -14.11 -4.33 -0.76
C PHE A 63 -12.96 -5.25 -1.16
N ASN A 64 -13.26 -6.52 -1.43
CA ASN A 64 -12.25 -7.49 -1.86
C ASN A 64 -11.60 -7.13 -3.19
N PHE A 65 -12.36 -6.57 -4.13
CA PHE A 65 -11.81 -6.05 -5.37
C PHE A 65 -10.89 -4.84 -5.13
N ALA A 66 -11.32 -3.88 -4.32
CA ALA A 66 -10.51 -2.70 -3.98
C ALA A 66 -9.22 -3.10 -3.26
N SER A 67 -9.30 -4.04 -2.31
CA SER A 67 -8.16 -4.61 -1.58
C SER A 67 -7.09 -5.13 -2.55
N ARG A 68 -7.50 -5.96 -3.53
CA ARG A 68 -6.58 -6.50 -4.55
C ARG A 68 -5.92 -5.41 -5.38
N ILE A 69 -6.67 -4.38 -5.78
CA ILE A 69 -6.12 -3.24 -6.53
C ILE A 69 -5.03 -2.54 -5.71
N MET A 70 -5.30 -2.26 -4.43
CA MET A 70 -4.34 -1.63 -3.52
C MET A 70 -3.05 -2.45 -3.40
N ARG A 71 -3.19 -3.76 -3.17
CA ARG A 71 -2.06 -4.69 -3.03
C ARG A 71 -1.11 -4.62 -4.23
N TYR A 72 -1.65 -4.78 -5.45
CA TYR A 72 -0.84 -4.75 -6.68
C TYR A 72 -0.35 -3.35 -7.01
N GLY A 73 -1.17 -2.32 -6.74
CA GLY A 73 -0.82 -0.92 -6.94
C GLY A 73 0.42 -0.51 -6.14
N ASN A 74 0.50 -0.91 -4.88
CA ASN A 74 1.60 -0.52 -4.00
C ASN A 74 2.92 -1.20 -4.39
N ILE A 75 2.86 -2.48 -4.80
CA ILE A 75 4.02 -3.20 -5.34
C ILE A 75 4.52 -2.51 -6.63
N LEU A 76 3.61 -2.18 -7.55
CA LEU A 76 3.95 -1.47 -8.78
C LEU A 76 4.53 -0.08 -8.51
N ALA A 77 4.01 0.64 -7.51
CA ALA A 77 4.50 1.95 -7.10
C ALA A 77 5.96 1.89 -6.61
N ILE A 78 6.33 0.86 -5.83
CA ILE A 78 7.73 0.68 -5.38
C ILE A 78 8.64 0.28 -6.52
N LEU A 79 8.20 -0.65 -7.38
CA LEU A 79 8.95 -1.01 -8.58
C LEU A 79 9.18 0.20 -9.48
N TYR A 80 8.21 1.10 -9.57
CA TYR A 80 8.34 2.35 -10.29
C TYR A 80 9.32 3.32 -9.62
N CYS A 81 9.23 3.49 -8.29
CA CYS A 81 10.20 4.30 -7.53
C CYS A 81 11.63 3.78 -7.69
N ALA A 82 11.82 2.47 -7.80
CA ALA A 82 13.12 1.81 -8.00
C ALA A 82 13.59 1.88 -9.46
N GLY A 83 12.67 1.66 -10.40
CA GLY A 83 12.97 1.34 -11.79
C GLY A 83 12.92 2.52 -12.74
N ARG A 84 12.12 3.57 -12.45
CA ARG A 84 11.93 4.69 -13.39
C ARG A 84 13.24 5.40 -13.75
N GLY A 85 14.23 5.35 -12.87
CA GLY A 85 15.59 5.79 -13.16
C GLY A 85 16.43 4.73 -13.88
N ARG A 86 16.63 3.58 -13.22
CA ARG A 86 17.62 2.57 -13.64
C ARG A 86 17.41 1.97 -15.03
N PHE A 87 16.16 1.79 -15.46
CA PHE A 87 15.88 1.13 -16.74
C PHE A 87 16.05 2.05 -17.96
N ASN A 88 16.08 3.38 -17.76
CA ASN A 88 16.20 4.37 -18.83
C ASN A 88 17.42 5.31 -18.67
N GLY A 89 18.41 4.92 -17.86
CA GLY A 89 19.62 5.74 -17.62
C GLY A 89 19.37 7.05 -16.86
N ARG A 90 18.23 7.16 -16.17
CA ARG A 90 17.84 8.32 -15.36
C ARG A 90 18.05 8.05 -13.88
N GLU A 91 18.02 9.09 -13.05
CA GLU A 91 18.06 8.90 -11.60
C GLU A 91 16.72 8.34 -11.08
N PRO A 92 16.74 7.46 -10.06
CA PRO A 92 15.53 6.96 -9.43
C PRO A 92 14.69 8.11 -8.85
N LEU A 93 13.37 7.92 -8.73
CA LEU A 93 12.47 8.98 -8.24
C LEU A 93 12.79 9.39 -6.79
N PHE A 94 13.19 8.39 -5.99
CA PHE A 94 13.76 8.58 -4.67
C PHE A 94 15.24 8.20 -4.70
N PRO A 95 16.13 9.02 -4.16
CA PRO A 95 17.57 8.76 -4.16
C PRO A 95 17.96 7.83 -3.01
N VAL A 96 17.34 6.65 -2.96
CA VAL A 96 17.62 5.61 -1.95
C VAL A 96 18.34 4.43 -2.57
N GLU A 97 19.14 3.72 -1.77
CA GLU A 97 19.92 2.59 -2.25
C GLU A 97 19.03 1.41 -2.69
N SER A 98 19.53 0.59 -3.63
CA SER A 98 18.77 -0.54 -4.21
C SER A 98 18.21 -1.49 -3.17
N TRP A 99 19.02 -1.79 -2.15
CA TRP A 99 18.65 -2.74 -1.11
C TRP A 99 17.43 -2.27 -0.31
N ALA A 100 17.23 -0.96 -0.15
CA ALA A 100 16.07 -0.42 0.56
C ALA A 100 14.77 -0.76 -0.17
N TYR A 101 14.77 -0.75 -1.51
CA TYR A 101 13.62 -1.18 -2.31
C TYR A 101 13.34 -2.67 -2.14
N TYR A 102 14.38 -3.52 -2.18
CA TYR A 102 14.23 -4.96 -1.99
C TYR A 102 13.71 -5.28 -0.59
N VAL A 103 14.26 -4.64 0.44
CA VAL A 103 13.78 -4.79 1.82
C VAL A 103 12.32 -4.37 1.94
N CYS A 104 11.92 -3.24 1.33
CA CYS A 104 10.52 -2.80 1.37
C CYS A 104 9.58 -3.81 0.70
N ILE A 105 9.92 -4.33 -0.47
CA ILE A 105 9.14 -5.37 -1.16
C ILE A 105 9.03 -6.62 -0.28
N VAL A 106 10.14 -7.08 0.30
CA VAL A 106 10.16 -8.25 1.18
C VAL A 106 9.29 -8.02 2.42
N LEU A 107 9.37 -6.85 3.05
CA LEU A 107 8.55 -6.50 4.21
C LEU A 107 7.05 -6.45 3.87
N MET A 108 6.68 -5.92 2.70
CA MET A 108 5.29 -5.94 2.24
C MET A 108 4.79 -7.37 2.02
N LEU A 109 5.56 -8.20 1.32
CA LEU A 109 5.19 -9.59 1.07
C LEU A 109 5.09 -10.38 2.38
N ALA A 110 6.01 -10.13 3.33
CA ALA A 110 5.97 -10.72 4.66
C ALA A 110 4.76 -10.25 5.46
N ALA A 111 4.41 -8.97 5.42
CA ALA A 111 3.21 -8.43 6.08
C ALA A 111 1.93 -9.03 5.49
N VAL A 112 1.86 -9.16 4.17
CA VAL A 112 0.74 -9.81 3.47
C VAL A 112 0.62 -11.28 3.89
N ALA A 113 1.74 -12.02 3.90
CA ALA A 113 1.75 -13.44 4.28
C ALA A 113 1.38 -13.64 5.75
N ALA A 114 1.96 -12.85 6.67
CA ALA A 114 1.68 -12.94 8.10
C ALA A 114 0.21 -12.61 8.42
N ALA A 115 -0.35 -11.58 7.77
CA ALA A 115 -1.76 -11.25 7.92
C ALA A 115 -2.67 -12.35 7.34
N ALA A 116 -2.33 -12.94 6.19
CA ALA A 116 -3.13 -14.03 5.63
C ALA A 116 -3.16 -15.27 6.55
N VAL A 117 -2.00 -15.66 7.11
CA VAL A 117 -1.92 -16.76 8.09
C VAL A 117 -2.70 -16.44 9.37
N PHE A 118 -2.66 -15.18 9.82
CA PHE A 118 -3.44 -14.74 10.97
C PHE A 118 -4.95 -14.86 10.70
N VAL A 119 -5.43 -14.44 9.53
CA VAL A 119 -6.84 -14.57 9.13
C VAL A 119 -7.25 -16.04 9.07
N GLU A 120 -6.46 -16.90 8.42
CA GLU A 120 -6.72 -18.34 8.34
C GLU A 120 -6.77 -19.01 9.73
N SER A 121 -5.96 -18.54 10.69
CA SER A 121 -6.01 -19.04 12.07
C SER A 121 -7.30 -18.66 12.83
N LEU A 122 -8.06 -17.69 12.30
CA LEU A 122 -9.31 -17.17 12.85
C LEU A 122 -10.53 -17.60 12.04
N ASP A 123 -10.44 -18.68 11.25
CA ASP A 123 -11.42 -19.23 10.30
C ASP A 123 -12.89 -19.30 10.80
N THR A 124 -13.11 -19.24 12.11
CA THR A 124 -14.43 -19.23 12.74
C THR A 124 -15.09 -17.85 12.83
N TYR A 125 -14.37 -16.78 12.49
CA TYR A 125 -14.78 -15.40 12.67
C TYR A 125 -14.51 -14.53 11.43
N GLU A 126 -14.55 -15.07 10.21
CA GLU A 126 -14.30 -14.28 8.99
C GLU A 126 -15.12 -12.97 9.01
N ARG A 127 -14.42 -11.84 8.92
CA ARG A 127 -14.96 -10.48 8.92
C ARG A 127 -14.27 -9.73 7.78
N VAL A 128 -14.98 -8.86 7.06
CA VAL A 128 -14.42 -8.12 5.90
C VAL A 128 -13.15 -7.36 6.28
N TRP A 129 -13.10 -6.74 7.45
CA TRP A 129 -11.89 -6.01 7.87
C TRP A 129 -10.70 -6.95 8.10
N MET A 130 -10.90 -8.21 8.48
CA MET A 130 -9.80 -9.17 8.60
C MET A 130 -9.19 -9.48 7.24
N GLU A 131 -10.02 -9.64 6.22
CA GLU A 131 -9.55 -9.83 4.83
C GLU A 131 -8.76 -8.63 4.29
N MET A 132 -8.98 -7.44 4.86
CA MET A 132 -8.25 -6.20 4.51
C MET A 132 -6.92 -6.03 5.25
N LEU A 133 -6.63 -6.84 6.28
CA LEU A 133 -5.39 -6.74 7.07
C LEU A 133 -4.09 -6.90 6.23
N PRO A 134 -4.00 -7.86 5.27
CA PRO A 134 -2.80 -7.99 4.44
C PRO A 134 -2.50 -6.74 3.64
N GLU A 135 -3.53 -6.12 3.07
CA GLU A 135 -3.45 -4.88 2.31
C GLU A 135 -3.09 -3.69 3.17
N LEU A 136 -3.62 -3.62 4.39
CA LEU A 136 -3.24 -2.59 5.35
C LEU A 136 -1.74 -2.65 5.65
N GLY A 137 -1.21 -3.86 5.85
CA GLY A 137 0.23 -4.07 6.04
C GLY A 137 1.06 -3.59 4.83
N ALA A 138 0.60 -3.90 3.61
CA ALA A 138 1.22 -3.42 2.38
C ALA A 138 1.17 -1.89 2.25
N ALA A 139 0.01 -1.26 2.49
CA ALA A 139 -0.15 0.20 2.47
C ALA A 139 0.74 0.90 3.51
N ALA A 140 0.79 0.38 4.74
CA ALA A 140 1.65 0.93 5.80
C ALA A 140 3.14 0.88 5.42
N ALA A 141 3.60 -0.23 4.83
CA ALA A 141 4.97 -0.37 4.36
C ALA A 141 5.28 0.60 3.20
N PHE A 142 4.34 0.80 2.27
CA PHE A 142 4.49 1.80 1.20
C PHE A 142 4.56 3.23 1.75
N ILE A 143 3.65 3.61 2.65
CA ILE A 143 3.63 4.92 3.31
C ILE A 143 4.97 5.20 3.99
N ALA A 144 5.48 4.24 4.76
CA ALA A 144 6.78 4.37 5.43
C ALA A 144 7.92 4.58 4.42
N PHE A 145 7.92 3.81 3.33
CA PHE A 145 8.91 3.96 2.26
C PHE A 145 8.83 5.32 1.55
N TYR A 146 7.61 5.79 1.24
CA TYR A 146 7.38 7.09 0.60
C TYR A 146 7.89 8.24 1.47
N LEU A 147 7.61 8.20 2.78
CA LEU A 147 8.09 9.22 3.73
C LEU A 147 9.61 9.21 3.84
N TYR A 148 10.23 8.03 3.93
CA TYR A 148 11.68 7.88 3.97
C TYR A 148 12.34 8.41 2.68
N GLY A 149 11.85 8.00 1.51
CA GLY A 149 12.37 8.45 0.22
C GLY A 149 12.19 9.96 0.00
N SER A 150 11.08 10.52 0.45
CA SER A 150 10.81 11.97 0.40
C SER A 150 11.74 12.76 1.32
N ALA A 151 12.02 12.26 2.52
CA ALA A 151 12.97 12.88 3.44
C ALA A 151 14.41 12.85 2.91
N ALA A 152 14.84 11.71 2.36
CA ALA A 152 16.17 11.58 1.74
C ALA A 152 16.34 12.56 0.56
N ARG A 153 15.31 12.68 -0.29
CA ARG A 153 15.30 13.65 -1.38
C ARG A 153 15.39 15.09 -0.88
N ARG A 154 14.60 15.45 0.13
CA ARG A 154 14.62 16.80 0.72
C ARG A 154 15.99 17.15 1.30
N LYS A 155 16.68 16.18 1.89
CA LYS A 155 18.04 16.38 2.44
C LYS A 155 19.04 16.76 1.34
N LEU A 156 19.04 16.03 0.21
CA LEU A 156 19.91 16.34 -0.93
C LEU A 156 19.58 17.69 -1.59
N GLU A 157 18.31 18.09 -1.61
CA GLU A 157 17.90 19.41 -2.12
C GLU A 157 18.40 20.57 -1.24
N VAL A 158 18.62 20.34 0.06
CA VAL A 158 19.08 21.36 1.03
C VAL A 158 20.61 21.37 1.18
N GLU A 159 21.24 20.21 1.25
CA GLU A 159 22.68 20.08 1.57
C GLU A 159 23.58 20.02 0.31
N GLY A 160 23.00 19.81 -0.87
CA GLY A 160 23.74 19.56 -2.10
C GLY A 160 24.21 18.10 -2.22
N PRO A 161 24.61 17.65 -3.43
CA PRO A 161 25.12 16.30 -3.66
C PRO A 161 26.50 16.08 -3.02
#